data_AF-A0A3D5PH02-F1
#
_entry.id   AF-A0A3D5PH02-F1
#
_cell.length_a   1.000
_cell.length_b   1.000
_cell.length_c   1.000
_cell.angle_alpha   90.00
_cell.angle_beta   90.00
_cell.angle_gamma   90.00
#
_symmetry.space_group_name_H-M   'P 1'
#
loop_
_entity.id
_entity.type
_entity.pdbx_description
1 polymer ?
#
loop_
_entity_poly.entity_id
_entity_poly.type
_entity_poly.pdbx_seq_one_letter_code
_entity_poly.pdbx_strand_id
1 'polypeptide(L)' 'MLLHDFRRETRVEESRDVVTLEQQNGTRWIKNTIIEDTTLLPAALKQGRTGHYQIQAAISGVNAHSAD' A
#
# COMPACT_ATOMS: atom_id res chain seq x y z
N MET A 1 -6.04 -6.13 -2.23
CA MET A 1 -6.04 -4.71 -2.65
C MET A 1 -4.66 -4.20 -2.32
N LEU A 2 -3.81 -3.95 -3.33
CA LEU A 2 -2.34 -3.86 -3.15
C LEU A 2 -1.94 -2.77 -2.14
N LEU A 3 -2.69 -1.67 -2.08
CA LEU A 3 -2.60 -0.55 -1.16
C LEU A 3 -2.99 -0.90 0.28
N HIS A 4 -3.86 -1.90 0.50
CA HIS A 4 -4.12 -2.42 1.85
C HIS A 4 -3.11 -3.50 2.24
N ASP A 5 -2.64 -4.25 1.25
CA ASP A 5 -1.78 -5.40 1.43
C ASP A 5 -0.28 -5.06 1.26
N PHE A 6 0.10 -3.80 1.10
CA PHE A 6 1.46 -3.41 0.71
C PHE A 6 2.55 -3.84 1.71
N ARG A 7 2.19 -3.98 2.99
CA ARG A 7 3.08 -4.50 4.04
C ARG A 7 3.02 -6.02 4.18
N ARG A 8 2.10 -6.71 3.50
CA ARG A 8 1.86 -8.15 3.68
C ARG A 8 3.12 -8.97 3.47
N GLU A 9 3.90 -8.62 2.45
CA GLU A 9 5.13 -9.34 2.11
C GLU A 9 6.30 -9.11 3.07
N THR A 10 6.22 -8.13 3.95
CA THR A 10 7.28 -7.80 4.91
C THR A 10 6.93 -8.22 6.34
N ARG A 11 5.68 -8.61 6.61
CA ARG A 11 5.25 -9.04 7.96
C ARG A 11 5.90 -10.33 8.43
N VAL A 12 6.41 -11.13 7.51
CA VAL A 12 6.97 -12.46 7.77
C VAL A 12 8.28 -12.59 7.01
N GLU A 13 9.33 -13.02 7.70
CA GLU A 13 10.62 -13.35 7.08
C GLU A 13 10.67 -14.83 6.66
N GLU A 14 11.74 -15.24 5.98
CA GLU A 14 11.84 -16.57 5.36
C GLU A 14 11.75 -17.72 6.38
N SER A 15 12.18 -17.49 7.62
CA SER A 15 12.03 -18.39 8.77
C SER A 15 10.58 -18.62 9.21
N ARG A 16 9.63 -17.85 8.66
CA ARG A 16 8.21 -17.72 9.07
C ARG A 16 8.01 -16.96 10.39
N ASP A 17 9.03 -16.29 10.88
CA ASP A 17 8.91 -15.42 12.05
C ASP A 17 8.21 -14.10 11.69
N VAL A 18 7.47 -13.56 12.67
CA VAL A 18 6.79 -12.27 12.53
C VAL A 18 7.81 -11.14 12.71
N VAL A 19 7.86 -10.24 11.74
CA VAL A 19 8.78 -9.10 11.73
C VAL A 19 8.09 -7.88 12.33
N THR A 20 8.69 -7.25 13.35
CA THR A 20 8.15 -6.02 13.94
C THR A 20 8.19 -4.87 12.94
N LEU A 21 7.33 -3.86 13.11
CA LEU A 21 7.17 -2.79 12.13
C LEU A 21 8.50 -2.07 11.79
N GLU A 22 9.35 -1.88 12.79
CA GLU A 22 10.66 -1.22 12.70
C GLU A 22 11.68 -2.04 11.90
N GLN A 23 11.51 -3.36 11.85
CA GLN A 23 12.41 -4.28 11.16
C GLN A 23 11.96 -4.59 9.73
N GLN A 24 10.75 -4.19 9.36
CA GLN A 24 10.21 -4.41 8.03
C GLN A 24 10.90 -3.50 7.01
N ASN A 25 11.37 -4.09 5.90
CA ASN A 25 12.04 -3.32 4.85
C ASN A 25 11.05 -2.45 4.05
N GLY A 26 11.02 -1.16 4.36
CA GLY A 26 10.15 -0.16 3.72
C GLY A 26 10.35 0.02 2.22
N THR A 27 11.53 -0.29 1.66
CA THR A 27 11.74 -0.20 0.21
C THR A 27 10.90 -1.21 -0.58
N ARG A 28 10.50 -2.33 0.05
CA ARG A 28 9.60 -3.33 -0.55
C ARG A 28 8.14 -2.84 -0.58
N TRP A 29 7.76 -1.95 0.32
CA TRP A 29 6.44 -1.32 0.34
C TRP A 29 6.23 -0.43 -0.88
N ILE A 30 7.26 0.34 -1.24
CA ILE A 30 7.21 1.32 -2.32
C ILE A 30 6.95 0.64 -3.67
N LYS A 31 7.65 -0.46 -3.99
CA LYS A 31 7.52 -1.15 -5.29
C LYS A 31 6.11 -1.66 -5.57
N ASN A 32 5.47 -2.31 -4.60
CA ASN A 32 4.14 -2.89 -4.78
C ASN A 32 3.04 -1.83 -4.82
N THR A 33 3.31 -0.64 -4.26
CA THR A 33 2.32 0.44 -4.12
C THR A 33 2.32 1.39 -5.33
N ILE A 34 3.46 1.59 -6.01
CA ILE A 34 3.60 2.53 -7.13
C ILE A 34 2.57 2.29 -8.24
N ILE A 35 2.32 1.04 -8.64
CA ILE A 35 1.42 0.76 -9.77
C ILE A 35 -0.02 1.14 -9.43
N GLU A 36 -0.53 0.71 -8.27
CA GLU A 36 -1.93 0.99 -7.89
C GLU A 36 -2.14 2.47 -7.57
N ASP A 37 -1.15 3.14 -6.98
CA ASP A 37 -1.24 4.54 -6.59
C ASP A 37 -1.07 5.52 -7.76
N THR A 38 -0.20 5.24 -8.74
CA THR A 38 0.06 6.18 -9.84
C THR A 38 -0.88 6.02 -11.03
N THR A 39 -1.52 4.86 -11.19
CA THR A 39 -2.38 4.58 -12.37
C THR A 39 -3.82 4.28 -12.01
N LEU A 40 -4.07 3.33 -11.12
CA LEU A 40 -5.42 2.83 -10.83
C LEU A 40 -6.21 3.83 -9.97
N LEU A 41 -5.62 4.33 -8.89
CA LEU A 41 -6.28 5.28 -8.00
C LEU A 41 -6.63 6.62 -8.70
N PRO A 42 -5.74 7.28 -9.46
CA PRO A 42 -6.06 8.54 -10.14
C PRO A 42 -7.10 8.35 -11.24
N ALA A 43 -7.06 7.23 -11.97
CA ALA A 43 -8.07 6.90 -12.97
C ALA A 43 -9.45 6.72 -12.33
N ALA A 44 -9.51 6.06 -11.18
CA ALA A 44 -10.74 5.84 -10.43
C ALA A 44 -11.29 7.16 -9.86
N LEU A 45 -10.44 8.01 -9.27
CA LEU A 45 -10.83 9.31 -8.72
C LEU A 45 -11.38 10.25 -9.79
N LYS A 46 -10.82 10.24 -11.01
CA LYS A 46 -11.31 11.04 -12.15
C LYS A 46 -12.74 10.72 -12.56
N GLN A 47 -13.27 9.55 -12.20
CA GLN A 47 -14.66 9.18 -12.52
C GLN A 47 -15.70 9.88 -11.63
N GLY A 48 -15.29 10.58 -10.57
CA GLY A 48 -16.16 11.43 -9.75
C GLY A 48 -17.23 10.70 -8.93
N ARG A 49 -17.23 9.37 -8.94
CA ARG A 49 -18.13 8.52 -8.14
C ARG A 49 -17.33 7.83 -7.06
N THR A 50 -16.98 8.58 -6.02
CA THR A 50 -16.15 8.08 -4.92
C THR A 50 -16.87 7.01 -4.12
N GLY A 51 -16.54 5.75 -4.39
CA GLY A 51 -16.97 4.60 -3.60
C GLY A 51 -16.09 4.40 -2.36
N HIS A 52 -16.63 3.71 -1.36
CA HIS A 52 -15.94 3.31 -0.13
C HIS A 52 -14.52 2.73 -0.35
N TYR A 53 -14.32 1.86 -1.34
CA TYR A 53 -13.00 1.31 -1.64
C TYR A 53 -12.02 2.31 -2.26
N GLN A 54 -12.49 3.37 -2.94
CA GLN A 54 -11.60 4.43 -3.44
C GLN A 54 -11.10 5.33 -2.31
N ILE A 55 -11.94 5.62 -1.32
CA ILE A 55 -11.52 6.37 -0.11
C ILE A 55 -10.47 5.56 0.65
N GLN A 56 -10.71 4.27 0.82
CA GLN A 56 -9.77 3.36 1.47
C GLN A 56 -8.43 3.28 0.71
N ALA A 57 -8.46 3.15 -0.62
CA ALA A 57 -7.27 3.19 -1.46
C ALA A 57 -6.50 4.50 -1.31
N ALA A 58 -7.17 5.66 -1.28
CA ALA A 58 -6.53 6.95 -1.10
C ALA A 58 -5.85 7.09 0.27
N ILE A 59 -6.50 6.66 1.35
CA ILE A 59 -5.92 6.67 2.71
C ILE A 59 -4.69 5.75 2.77
N SER A 60 -4.80 4.56 2.21
CA SER A 60 -3.68 3.63 2.12
C SER A 60 -2.52 4.19 1.30
N GLY A 61 -2.79 4.87 0.18
CA GLY A 61 -1.78 5.50 -0.67
C GLY A 61 -0.98 6.55 0.07
N VAL A 62 -1.65 7.42 0.82
CA VAL A 62 -1.00 8.41 1.69
C VAL A 62 -0.11 7.75 2.75
N ASN A 63 -0.59 6.69 3.41
CA ASN A 63 0.20 5.97 4.41
C ASN A 63 1.43 5.27 3.81
N ALA A 64 1.33 4.78 2.57
CA ALA A 64 2.45 4.17 1.87
C ALA A 64 3.53 5.20 1.51
N HIS A 65 3.15 6.43 1.18
CA HIS A 65 4.07 7.54 0.89
C HIS A 65 4.65 8.20 2.15
N SER A 66 4.07 7.97 3.33
CA SER A 66 4.52 8.57 4.59
C SER A 66 5.52 7.70 5.35
N ALA A 67 5.95 6.57 4.77
CA ALA A 67 6.84 5.60 5.38
C ALA A 67 8.34 5.92 5.20
N ASP A 68 8.68 7.20 5.06
CA ASP A 68 10.07 7.70 5.07
C ASP A 68 10.77 7.42 6.41
#